data_AF-A0AAD2K1K8-F1
#
_entry.id   AF-A0AAD2K1K8-F1
#
_cell.length_a   1.000
_cell.length_b   1.000
_cell.length_c   1.000
_cell.angle_alpha   90.00
_cell.angle_beta   90.00
_cell.angle_gamma   90.00
#
_symmetry.space_group_name_H-M   'P 1'
#
loop_
_entity.id
_entity.type
_entity.pdbx_description
1 polymer ?
#
loop_
_entity_poly.entity_id
_entity_poly.type
_entity_poly.pdbx_seq_one_letter_code
_entity_poly.pdbx_strand_id
1 'polypeptide(L)'
;MPSPANSDSEASFILVGQESASGSDSPAGPIAPAKPKPNHPSLNHTKYVPGSASTYAHDWSDEGTAGGVRAHGRHFIDGHGRACQLRGVNLGGSCKTPSNDDNATFPHGAKGVTFVGRPFPLEEAPAHLARLRRWGLSFVRFLFTWEAIEHAGPGIYDMEYVQYVRELLSLLPEYGM
;
A
#
# COMPACT_ATOMS: atom_id res chain seq x y z
N MET A 1 1.97 -39.50 -20.59
CA MET A 1 1.43 -38.17 -20.25
C MET A 1 2.11 -37.74 -18.95
N PRO A 2 2.96 -36.71 -18.95
CA PRO A 2 3.54 -36.20 -17.71
C PRO A 2 2.44 -35.50 -16.89
N SER A 3 2.39 -35.76 -15.58
CA SER A 3 1.48 -35.06 -14.65
C SER A 3 1.77 -33.55 -14.66
N PRO A 4 0.75 -32.69 -14.63
CA PRO A 4 0.96 -31.26 -14.49
C PRO A 4 1.58 -30.98 -13.12
N ALA A 5 2.72 -30.28 -13.14
CA ALA A 5 3.31 -29.72 -11.93
C ALA A 5 2.32 -28.73 -11.29
N ASN A 6 2.11 -28.84 -9.97
CA ASN A 6 1.27 -27.92 -9.22
C ASN A 6 1.77 -26.48 -9.44
N SER A 7 0.90 -25.63 -9.98
CA SER A 7 1.15 -24.18 -10.08
C SER A 7 1.00 -23.55 -8.70
N ASP A 8 1.86 -22.59 -8.36
CA ASP A 8 1.76 -21.72 -7.17
C ASP A 8 0.39 -21.02 -7.01
N SER A 9 -0.45 -21.08 -8.04
CA SER A 9 -1.82 -20.55 -8.07
C SER A 9 -2.84 -21.36 -7.26
N GLU A 10 -2.51 -22.62 -6.90
CA GLU A 10 -3.44 -23.59 -6.28
C GLU A 10 -3.41 -23.64 -4.75
N ALA A 11 -2.57 -22.82 -4.07
CA ALA A 11 -2.53 -22.76 -2.60
C ALA A 11 -3.81 -22.11 -2.03
N SER A 12 -4.89 -22.88 -2.05
CA SER A 12 -6.21 -22.54 -1.56
C SER A 12 -6.37 -23.20 -0.19
N PHE A 13 -6.35 -22.39 0.86
CA PHE A 13 -6.55 -22.78 2.27
C PHE A 13 -5.53 -23.78 2.83
N ILE A 14 -4.38 -23.28 3.30
CA ILE A 14 -3.58 -24.03 4.29
C ILE A 14 -4.28 -23.89 5.65
N LEU A 15 -5.04 -24.92 6.04
CA LEU A 15 -5.29 -25.21 7.45
C LEU A 15 -3.91 -25.38 8.10
N VAL A 16 -3.60 -24.55 9.09
CA VAL A 16 -2.34 -24.64 9.85
C VAL A 16 -2.32 -25.96 10.61
N GLY A 17 -1.83 -27.01 9.96
CA GLY A 17 -1.57 -28.34 10.48
C GLY A 17 -0.22 -28.80 9.96
N GLN A 18 0.57 -29.43 10.84
CA GLN A 18 1.97 -29.81 10.59
C GLN A 18 2.13 -30.64 9.30
N GLU A 19 2.88 -30.12 8.33
CA GLU A 19 3.43 -30.96 7.25
C GLU A 19 4.92 -31.18 7.47
N SER A 20 5.26 -32.48 7.52
CA SER A 20 6.59 -33.07 7.50
C SER A 20 7.33 -32.72 6.21
N ALA A 21 8.55 -32.22 6.35
CA ALA A 21 9.42 -31.88 5.25
C ALA A 21 9.92 -33.13 4.49
N SER A 22 9.61 -33.19 3.19
CA SER A 22 10.40 -33.97 2.24
C SER A 22 10.45 -33.23 0.90
N GLY A 23 11.53 -32.49 0.68
CA GLY A 23 11.84 -31.80 -0.58
C GLY A 23 13.35 -31.70 -0.73
N SER A 24 13.85 -32.14 -1.88
CA SER A 24 15.25 -32.42 -2.23
C SER A 24 16.21 -31.23 -2.14
N ASP A 25 17.41 -31.54 -1.66
CA ASP A 25 18.54 -30.66 -1.41
C ASP A 25 19.13 -30.06 -2.70
N SER A 26 19.39 -28.75 -2.69
CA SER A 26 20.23 -28.04 -3.67
C SER A 26 21.16 -27.12 -2.88
N PRO A 27 22.44 -26.98 -3.27
CA PRO A 27 23.48 -26.52 -2.36
C PRO A 27 23.23 -25.09 -1.90
N ALA A 28 23.26 -24.93 -0.57
CA ALA A 28 22.96 -23.70 0.13
C ALA A 28 23.96 -22.59 -0.21
N GLY A 29 23.48 -21.53 -0.86
CA GLY A 29 24.06 -20.19 -0.67
C GLY A 29 23.92 -19.77 0.80
N PRO A 30 24.67 -18.75 1.27
CA PRO A 30 24.65 -18.35 2.67
C PRO A 30 23.21 -18.13 3.14
N ILE A 31 22.81 -18.93 4.13
CA ILE A 31 21.49 -18.90 4.75
C ILE A 31 21.33 -17.50 5.34
N ALA A 32 20.54 -16.65 4.69
CA ALA A 32 20.11 -15.39 5.28
C ALA A 32 19.53 -15.72 6.66
N PRO A 33 19.87 -14.94 7.72
CA PRO A 33 19.44 -15.25 9.07
C PRO A 33 17.93 -15.48 9.08
N ALA A 34 17.51 -16.59 9.68
CA ALA A 34 16.10 -16.94 9.79
C ALA A 34 15.33 -15.73 10.35
N LYS A 35 14.37 -15.22 9.57
CA LYS A 35 13.54 -14.10 10.01
C LYS A 35 12.92 -14.47 11.37
N PRO A 36 12.86 -13.54 12.34
CA PRO A 36 12.27 -13.82 13.63
C PRO A 36 10.88 -14.40 13.44
N LYS A 37 10.58 -15.50 14.16
CA LYS A 37 9.26 -16.14 14.10
C LYS A 37 8.20 -15.09 14.44
N PRO A 38 7.12 -14.99 13.67
CA PRO A 38 6.10 -14.01 13.94
C PRO A 38 5.51 -14.22 15.34
N ASN A 39 5.61 -13.18 16.17
CA ASN A 39 5.11 -13.18 17.55
C ASN A 39 3.84 -12.33 17.61
N HIS A 40 2.74 -12.83 17.05
CA HIS A 40 1.44 -12.16 17.12
C HIS A 40 0.55 -12.80 18.20
N PRO A 41 -0.13 -12.02 19.07
CA PRO A 41 -0.96 -12.55 20.15
C PRO A 41 -2.02 -13.56 19.70
N SER A 42 -2.56 -13.40 18.48
CA SER A 42 -3.56 -14.31 17.91
C SER A 42 -3.03 -15.72 17.60
N LEU A 43 -1.72 -15.94 17.59
CA LEU A 43 -1.14 -17.27 17.41
C LEU A 43 -1.30 -18.14 18.68
N ASN A 44 -1.52 -17.51 19.84
CA ASN A 44 -1.72 -18.21 21.11
C ASN A 44 -3.22 -18.37 21.44
N HIS A 45 -3.88 -19.26 20.69
CA HIS A 45 -5.33 -19.52 20.77
C HIS A 45 -5.88 -19.82 22.18
N THR A 46 -5.06 -20.33 23.11
CA THR A 46 -5.47 -20.63 24.49
C THR A 46 -5.34 -19.45 25.46
N LYS A 47 -4.59 -18.40 25.09
CA LYS A 47 -4.31 -17.23 25.94
C LYS A 47 -4.72 -15.89 25.31
N TYR A 48 -5.22 -15.92 24.08
CA TYR A 48 -5.62 -14.70 23.38
C TYR A 48 -6.86 -14.08 24.02
N VAL A 49 -6.79 -12.78 24.34
CA VAL A 49 -7.91 -11.99 24.82
C VAL A 49 -8.29 -11.00 23.71
N PRO A 50 -9.55 -10.97 23.24
CA PRO A 50 -9.98 -9.99 22.24
C PRO A 50 -9.64 -8.56 22.65
N GLY A 51 -8.95 -7.83 21.77
CA GLY A 51 -8.51 -6.46 22.03
C GLY A 51 -7.18 -6.34 22.78
N SER A 52 -6.52 -7.45 23.14
CA SER A 52 -5.20 -7.42 23.80
C SER A 52 -4.03 -7.25 22.84
N ALA A 53 -4.28 -7.12 21.53
CA ALA A 53 -3.23 -6.87 20.54
C ALA A 53 -2.84 -5.39 20.54
N SER A 54 -1.54 -5.10 20.39
CA SER A 54 -1.04 -3.72 20.22
C SER A 54 -1.40 -3.12 18.87
N THR A 55 -1.72 -3.96 17.89
CA THR A 55 -2.03 -3.60 16.51
C THR A 55 -3.44 -4.07 16.13
N TYR A 56 -3.95 -3.57 15.01
CA TYR A 56 -5.27 -3.91 14.47
C TYR A 56 -5.14 -4.42 13.02
N ALA A 57 -6.20 -5.05 12.49
CA ALA A 57 -6.15 -5.76 11.20
C ALA A 57 -5.78 -4.90 9.97
N HIS A 58 -5.86 -3.58 10.09
CA HIS A 58 -5.56 -2.61 9.04
C HIS A 58 -4.45 -1.63 9.46
N ASP A 59 -3.60 -2.07 10.40
CA ASP A 59 -2.38 -1.37 10.77
C ASP A 59 -1.28 -1.74 9.77
N TRP A 60 -0.96 -0.81 8.87
CA TRP A 60 0.04 -1.00 7.83
C TRP A 60 1.47 -0.64 8.27
N SER A 61 1.66 -0.29 9.55
CA SER A 61 3.00 -0.03 10.10
C SER A 61 3.87 -1.29 10.09
N ASP A 62 5.17 -1.10 10.31
CA ASP A 62 6.12 -2.21 10.45
C ASP A 62 5.77 -3.14 11.62
N GLU A 63 5.21 -2.60 12.71
CA GLU A 63 4.71 -3.39 13.85
C GLU A 63 3.45 -4.17 13.44
N GLY A 64 2.50 -3.49 12.80
CA GLY A 64 1.25 -4.07 12.32
C GLY A 64 1.46 -5.22 11.34
N THR A 65 2.47 -5.12 10.47
CA THR A 65 2.73 -6.07 9.38
C THR A 65 3.95 -6.96 9.60
N ALA A 66 4.70 -6.80 10.70
CA ALA A 66 5.97 -7.48 10.94
C ALA A 66 6.97 -7.36 9.75
N GLY A 67 7.19 -6.12 9.30
CA GLY A 67 8.15 -5.80 8.23
C GLY A 67 7.57 -5.81 6.82
N GLY A 68 6.30 -5.46 6.68
CA GLY A 68 5.66 -5.15 5.40
C GLY A 68 4.81 -6.27 4.80
N VAL A 69 4.29 -5.98 3.61
CA VAL A 69 3.39 -6.85 2.85
C VAL A 69 4.09 -7.36 1.60
N ARG A 70 3.88 -8.64 1.26
CA ARG A 70 4.42 -9.28 0.04
C ARG A 70 3.37 -10.09 -0.69
N ALA A 71 3.56 -10.32 -1.98
CA ALA A 71 2.74 -11.27 -2.74
C ALA A 71 3.14 -12.72 -2.40
N HIS A 72 2.16 -13.60 -2.26
CA HIS A 72 2.32 -15.04 -2.13
C HIS A 72 1.12 -15.77 -2.74
N GLY A 73 1.34 -16.45 -3.87
CA GLY A 73 0.26 -16.98 -4.69
C GLY A 73 -0.72 -15.86 -5.07
N ARG A 74 -2.00 -16.03 -4.72
CA ARG A 74 -3.09 -15.07 -4.98
C ARG A 74 -3.32 -14.04 -3.87
N HIS A 75 -2.52 -14.09 -2.80
CA HIS A 75 -2.73 -13.27 -1.62
C HIS A 75 -1.59 -12.27 -1.41
N PHE A 76 -1.92 -11.15 -0.80
CA PHE A 76 -0.94 -10.35 -0.09
C PHE A 76 -0.81 -10.90 1.32
N ILE A 77 0.41 -11.17 1.78
CA ILE A 77 0.68 -11.68 3.12
C ILE A 77 1.68 -10.79 3.85
N ASP A 78 1.48 -10.64 5.14
CA ASP A 78 2.40 -9.91 6.01
C ASP A 78 3.48 -10.83 6.61
N GLY A 79 4.32 -10.27 7.46
CA GLY A 79 5.33 -11.00 8.24
C GLY A 79 4.74 -11.97 9.26
N HIS A 80 3.47 -11.79 9.66
CA HIS A 80 2.74 -12.72 10.52
C HIS A 80 2.12 -13.90 9.78
N GLY A 81 2.15 -13.90 8.45
CA GLY A 81 1.51 -14.91 7.61
C GLY A 81 -0.01 -14.71 7.45
N ARG A 82 -0.55 -13.55 7.82
CA ARG A 82 -1.96 -13.21 7.64
C ARG A 82 -2.20 -12.78 6.19
N ALA A 83 -3.32 -13.21 5.61
CA ALA A 83 -3.77 -12.68 4.32
C ALA A 83 -4.31 -11.25 4.51
N CYS A 84 -3.65 -10.28 3.88
CA CYS A 84 -3.95 -8.85 3.98
C CYS A 84 -4.93 -8.43 2.89
N GLN A 85 -6.06 -7.86 3.29
CA GLN A 85 -7.01 -7.25 2.36
C GLN A 85 -6.77 -5.74 2.26
N LEU A 86 -6.31 -5.29 1.10
CA LEU A 86 -6.05 -3.88 0.82
C LEU A 86 -7.34 -3.14 0.48
N ARG A 87 -8.17 -2.86 1.50
CA ARG A 87 -9.42 -2.13 1.34
C ARG A 87 -9.18 -0.63 1.39
N GLY A 88 -9.49 0.05 0.30
CA GLY A 88 -9.09 1.43 0.13
C GLY A 88 -9.94 2.27 -0.80
N VAL A 89 -9.42 3.44 -1.14
CA VAL A 89 -10.06 4.40 -2.05
C VAL A 89 -9.03 4.97 -3.03
N ASN A 90 -9.51 5.40 -4.20
CA ASN A 90 -8.71 6.24 -5.09
C ASN A 90 -8.71 7.67 -4.56
N LEU A 91 -7.54 8.26 -4.39
CA LEU A 91 -7.35 9.64 -3.95
C LEU A 91 -6.75 10.43 -5.12
N GLY A 92 -7.50 11.36 -5.70
CA GLY A 92 -7.05 12.06 -6.92
C GLY A 92 -8.05 12.14 -8.06
N GLY A 93 -9.37 12.12 -7.83
CA GLY A 93 -10.35 12.22 -8.93
C GLY A 93 -10.18 13.47 -9.81
N SER A 94 -9.69 14.56 -9.22
CA SER A 94 -9.40 15.86 -9.86
C SER A 94 -7.96 15.99 -10.39
N CYS A 95 -7.13 14.93 -10.31
CA CYS A 95 -5.69 15.02 -10.65
C CYS A 95 -5.43 15.22 -12.15
N LYS A 96 -6.43 15.04 -13.01
CA LYS A 96 -6.30 15.16 -14.48
C LYS A 96 -6.56 16.56 -15.00
N THR A 97 -6.95 17.47 -14.12
CA THR A 97 -7.28 18.85 -14.46
C THR A 97 -6.41 19.77 -13.62
N PRO A 98 -5.70 20.73 -14.22
CA PRO A 98 -4.86 21.66 -13.46
C PRO A 98 -5.69 22.45 -12.43
N SER A 99 -5.04 22.97 -11.39
CA SER A 99 -5.70 23.78 -10.36
C SER A 99 -5.98 25.22 -10.80
N ASN A 100 -5.26 25.73 -11.80
CA ASN A 100 -5.34 27.10 -12.28
C ASN A 100 -5.89 27.27 -13.72
N ASP A 101 -6.50 26.23 -14.30
CA ASP A 101 -6.98 26.26 -15.69
C ASP A 101 -8.46 25.87 -15.78
N ASP A 102 -9.14 26.38 -16.80
CA ASP A 102 -10.49 25.99 -17.17
C ASP A 102 -10.44 24.75 -18.09
N ASN A 103 -11.21 23.74 -17.75
CA ASN A 103 -11.32 22.52 -18.55
C ASN A 103 -11.86 22.78 -19.96
N ALA A 104 -12.55 23.91 -20.18
CA ALA A 104 -13.01 24.31 -21.51
C ALA A 104 -11.86 24.78 -22.42
N THR A 105 -10.75 25.24 -21.85
CA THR A 105 -9.59 25.77 -22.58
C THR A 105 -8.38 24.85 -22.55
N PHE A 106 -8.29 23.93 -21.59
CA PHE A 106 -7.22 22.93 -21.54
C PHE A 106 -7.27 22.01 -22.80
N PRO A 107 -6.13 21.73 -23.48
CA PRO A 107 -4.73 21.97 -23.07
C PRO A 107 -4.07 23.23 -23.68
N HIS A 108 -4.81 24.25 -24.11
CA HIS A 108 -4.21 25.48 -24.62
C HIS A 108 -3.49 26.22 -23.48
N GLY A 109 -2.16 26.30 -23.55
CA GLY A 109 -1.35 26.92 -22.49
C GLY A 109 -0.81 25.95 -21.44
N ALA A 110 -0.78 24.64 -21.73
CA ALA A 110 -0.29 23.58 -20.83
C ALA A 110 1.09 23.83 -20.17
N LYS A 111 1.93 24.73 -20.69
CA LYS A 111 3.22 25.07 -20.05
C LYS A 111 3.10 25.96 -18.82
N GLY A 112 1.98 26.65 -18.63
CA GLY A 112 1.76 27.58 -17.50
C GLY A 112 0.76 27.06 -16.47
N VAL A 113 0.36 25.79 -16.57
CA VAL A 113 -0.60 25.20 -15.64
C VAL A 113 0.12 24.65 -14.42
N THR A 114 -0.59 24.54 -13.30
CA THR A 114 -0.09 23.89 -12.09
C THR A 114 -1.07 22.82 -11.62
N PHE A 115 -0.54 21.76 -11.02
CA PHE A 115 -1.32 20.70 -10.38
C PHE A 115 -1.18 20.71 -8.85
N VAL A 116 -0.43 21.67 -8.30
CA VAL A 116 -0.32 21.91 -6.86
C VAL A 116 -1.72 22.14 -6.29
N GLY A 117 -2.01 21.52 -5.14
CA GLY A 117 -3.34 21.54 -4.52
C GLY A 117 -4.33 20.53 -5.10
N ARG A 118 -3.90 19.60 -5.96
CA ARG A 118 -4.70 18.42 -6.36
C ARG A 118 -4.29 17.18 -5.54
N PRO A 119 -5.22 16.40 -4.96
CA PRO A 119 -6.67 16.49 -5.10
C PRO A 119 -7.34 17.64 -4.34
N PHE A 120 -6.71 18.15 -3.29
CA PHE A 120 -7.17 19.26 -2.45
C PHE A 120 -5.97 19.99 -1.85
N PRO A 121 -6.13 21.22 -1.36
CA PRO A 121 -5.06 21.95 -0.67
C PRO A 121 -4.52 21.23 0.57
N LEU A 122 -3.26 21.48 0.95
CA LEU A 122 -2.62 20.80 2.09
C LEU A 122 -3.31 21.10 3.41
N GLU A 123 -3.82 22.32 3.57
CA GLU A 123 -4.58 22.75 4.73
C GLU A 123 -5.89 21.97 4.94
N GLU A 124 -6.46 21.43 3.85
CA GLU A 124 -7.67 20.59 3.90
C GLU A 124 -7.34 19.10 4.11
N ALA A 125 -6.08 18.69 3.90
CA ALA A 125 -5.67 17.29 3.97
C ALA A 125 -6.01 16.62 5.30
N PRO A 126 -5.73 17.22 6.48
CA PRO A 126 -6.11 16.63 7.78
C PRO A 126 -7.59 16.25 7.86
N ALA A 127 -8.48 17.12 7.38
CA ALA A 127 -9.91 16.90 7.44
C ALA A 127 -10.35 15.76 6.49
N HIS A 128 -9.78 15.68 5.30
CA HIS A 128 -10.06 14.61 4.34
C HIS A 128 -9.52 13.25 4.81
N LEU A 129 -8.27 13.20 5.29
CA LEU A 129 -7.65 11.96 5.78
C LEU A 129 -8.36 11.44 7.04
N ALA A 130 -8.72 12.32 7.99
CA ALA A 130 -9.52 11.95 9.14
C ALA A 130 -10.88 11.33 8.74
N ARG A 131 -11.51 11.87 7.70
CA ARG A 131 -12.79 11.34 7.18
C ARG A 131 -12.63 9.94 6.59
N LEU A 132 -11.60 9.73 5.76
CA LEU A 132 -11.30 8.41 5.20
C LEU A 132 -11.04 7.37 6.29
N ARG A 133 -10.25 7.74 7.31
CA ARG A 133 -9.98 6.87 8.46
C ARG A 133 -11.24 6.51 9.22
N ARG A 134 -12.14 7.48 9.47
CA ARG A 134 -13.45 7.23 10.13
C ARG A 134 -14.36 6.31 9.32
N TRP A 135 -14.24 6.30 7.99
CA TRP A 135 -14.95 5.35 7.12
C TRP A 135 -14.30 3.97 7.06
N GLY A 136 -13.18 3.75 7.75
CA GLY A 136 -12.45 2.49 7.73
C GLY A 136 -11.65 2.26 6.45
N LEU A 137 -11.34 3.33 5.71
CA LEU A 137 -10.47 3.28 4.53
C LEU A 137 -9.04 3.55 4.98
N SER A 138 -8.22 2.50 5.02
CA SER A 138 -6.81 2.58 5.46
C SER A 138 -5.81 2.39 4.33
N PHE A 139 -6.26 2.13 3.11
CA PHE A 139 -5.39 2.00 1.94
C PHE A 139 -5.76 3.06 0.91
N VAL A 140 -4.76 3.75 0.35
CA VAL A 140 -4.98 4.83 -0.61
C VAL A 140 -4.25 4.53 -1.90
N ARG A 141 -4.99 4.52 -3.01
CA ARG A 141 -4.40 4.61 -4.34
C ARG A 141 -4.32 6.07 -4.74
N PHE A 142 -3.17 6.69 -4.48
CA PHE A 142 -2.92 8.07 -4.89
C PHE A 142 -2.77 8.14 -6.42
N LEU A 143 -3.56 9.00 -7.03
CA LEU A 143 -3.55 9.23 -8.48
C LEU A 143 -2.84 10.54 -8.79
N PHE A 144 -1.91 10.47 -9.73
CA PHE A 144 -1.31 11.62 -10.38
C PHE A 144 -1.23 11.33 -11.88
N THR A 145 -0.94 12.37 -12.66
CA THR A 145 -0.73 12.26 -14.09
C THR A 145 0.69 12.66 -14.45
N TRP A 146 1.16 12.23 -15.62
CA TRP A 146 2.50 12.60 -16.07
C TRP A 146 2.55 14.08 -16.47
N GLU A 147 1.44 14.60 -16.96
CA GLU A 147 1.20 16.02 -17.16
C GLU A 147 1.40 16.81 -15.86
N ALA A 148 1.01 16.29 -14.69
CA ALA A 148 1.25 16.99 -13.42
C ALA A 148 2.75 17.14 -13.09
N ILE A 149 3.58 16.24 -13.60
CA ILE A 149 5.01 16.18 -13.29
C ILE A 149 5.85 16.87 -14.38
N GLU A 150 5.43 16.81 -15.64
CA GLU A 150 6.17 17.33 -16.81
C GLU A 150 5.30 18.22 -17.72
N HIS A 151 4.40 19.06 -17.17
CA HIS A 151 3.51 19.92 -17.97
C HIS A 151 4.27 20.90 -18.89
N ALA A 152 5.44 21.38 -18.45
CA ALA A 152 6.26 22.32 -19.22
C ALA A 152 6.95 21.67 -20.44
N GLY A 153 7.06 20.34 -20.45
CA GLY A 153 7.65 19.53 -21.51
C GLY A 153 8.54 18.40 -20.98
N PRO A 154 8.97 17.49 -21.86
CA PRO A 154 9.73 16.30 -21.47
C PRO A 154 11.02 16.62 -20.70
N GLY A 155 11.21 15.96 -19.57
CA GLY A 155 12.40 16.13 -18.72
C GLY A 155 12.43 17.44 -17.93
N ILE A 156 11.37 18.24 -17.96
CA ILE A 156 11.21 19.45 -17.15
C ILE A 156 10.25 19.14 -16.02
N TYR A 157 10.81 18.77 -14.86
CA TYR A 157 10.05 18.39 -13.68
C TYR A 157 9.47 19.61 -12.96
N ASP A 158 8.17 19.57 -12.67
CA ASP A 158 7.51 20.46 -11.73
C ASP A 158 7.88 20.07 -10.29
N MET A 159 8.97 20.66 -9.79
CA MET A 159 9.45 20.39 -8.43
C MET A 159 8.51 20.94 -7.35
N GLU A 160 7.68 21.94 -7.65
CA GLU A 160 6.68 22.44 -6.71
C GLU A 160 5.57 21.40 -6.51
N TYR A 161 5.08 20.80 -7.59
CA TYR A 161 4.14 19.69 -7.52
C TYR A 161 4.74 18.48 -6.79
N VAL A 162 5.98 18.10 -7.08
CA VAL A 162 6.66 16.99 -6.39
C VAL A 162 6.77 17.26 -4.89
N GLN A 163 7.14 18.48 -4.49
CA GLN A 163 7.23 18.86 -3.09
C GLN A 163 5.86 18.82 -2.40
N TYR A 164 4.82 19.35 -3.04
CA TYR A 164 3.45 19.26 -2.56
C TYR A 164 2.97 17.81 -2.36
N VAL A 165 3.27 16.90 -3.31
CA VAL A 165 2.93 15.48 -3.19
C VAL A 165 3.66 14.84 -2.01
N ARG A 166 4.94 15.17 -1.80
CA ARG A 166 5.71 14.67 -0.64
C ARG A 166 5.06 15.10 0.67
N GLU A 167 4.73 16.38 0.80
CA GLU A 167 4.08 16.92 2.00
C GLU A 167 2.74 16.25 2.26
N LEU A 168 1.91 16.06 1.23
CA LEU A 168 0.62 15.37 1.36
C LEU A 168 0.79 13.90 1.78
N LEU A 169 1.70 13.17 1.13
CA LEU A 169 1.91 11.75 1.42
C LEU A 169 2.55 11.52 2.80
N SER A 170 3.37 12.46 3.28
CA SER A 170 3.93 12.41 4.63
C SER A 170 2.89 12.50 5.75
N LEU A 171 1.68 12.99 5.46
CA LEU A 171 0.57 13.02 6.43
C LEU A 171 -0.14 11.67 6.57
N LEU A 172 -0.08 10.77 5.57
CA LEU A 172 -0.85 9.52 5.57
C LEU A 172 -0.61 8.64 6.82
N PRO A 173 0.63 8.45 7.31
CA PRO A 173 0.89 7.63 8.49
C PRO A 173 0.22 8.15 9.76
N GLU A 174 0.04 9.47 9.90
CA GLU A 174 -0.65 10.08 11.05
C GLU A 174 -2.12 9.66 11.13
N TYR A 175 -2.70 9.23 10.00
CA TYR A 175 -4.07 8.73 9.90
C TYR A 175 -4.14 7.21 9.71
N GLY A 176 -3.02 6.49 9.86
CA GLY A 176 -2.93 5.04 9.73
C GLY A 176 -3.20 4.55 8.31
N MET A 177 -2.61 5.23 7.32
CA MET A 177 -2.64 4.91 5.89
C MET A 177 -1.23 4.79 5.32
#